data_AF-A0A920M8F3-F1
#
_entry.id   AF-A0A920M8F3-F1
#
_cell.length_a   1.000
_cell.length_b   1.000
_cell.length_c   1.000
_cell.angle_alpha   90.00
_cell.angle_beta   90.00
_cell.angle_gamma   90.00
#
_symmetry.space_group_name_H-M   'P 1'
#
loop_
_entity.id
_entity.type
_entity.pdbx_description
1 polymer ?
#
loop_
_entity_poly.entity_id
_entity_poly.type
_entity_poly.pdbx_seq_one_letter_code
_entity_poly.pdbx_strand_id
1 'polypeptide(L)'
;MATASRLNKDPKEVVAVIGDGAMTAGMAFEALSHAGSIDENFTVVLNDNQMSISNNVGGMKNYLAKISASRLYNQFREGEKPFLDLFQELQNGSEKQKFTPKE
;
A
#
# COMPACT_ATOMS: atom_id res chain seq x y z
N MET A 1 -21.97 2.02 -0.73
CA MET A 1 -22.18 2.99 0.36
C MET A 1 -21.65 4.36 -0.01
N ALA A 2 -20.34 4.55 -0.24
CA ALA A 2 -19.75 5.85 -0.56
C ALA A 2 -20.34 6.52 -1.81
N THR A 3 -20.37 5.80 -2.93
CA THR A 3 -21.04 6.26 -4.16
C THR A 3 -22.52 6.61 -3.94
N ALA A 4 -23.24 5.85 -3.12
CA ALA A 4 -24.63 6.14 -2.82
C ALA A 4 -24.80 7.42 -1.97
N SER A 5 -23.91 7.63 -1.00
CA SER A 5 -23.85 8.86 -0.19
C SER A 5 -23.64 10.10 -1.08
N ARG A 6 -22.70 10.02 -2.03
CA ARG A 6 -22.48 11.07 -3.02
C ARG A 6 -23.71 11.32 -3.90
N LEU A 7 -24.30 10.26 -4.47
CA LEU A 7 -25.47 10.38 -5.34
C LEU A 7 -26.69 10.98 -4.62
N ASN A 8 -26.88 10.63 -3.35
CA ASN A 8 -27.99 11.10 -2.54
C ASN A 8 -27.75 12.47 -1.90
N LYS A 9 -26.56 13.07 -2.08
CA LYS A 9 -26.13 14.32 -1.41
C LYS A 9 -26.29 14.26 0.11
N ASP A 10 -26.08 13.07 0.67
CA ASP A 10 -26.20 12.76 2.09
C ASP A 10 -24.80 12.32 2.58
N PRO A 11 -23.93 13.28 2.99
CA PRO A 11 -22.53 12.99 3.25
C PRO A 11 -22.39 12.04 4.44
N LYS A 12 -21.82 10.86 4.19
CA LYS A 12 -21.55 9.84 5.20
C LYS A 12 -20.07 9.52 5.21
N GLU A 13 -19.56 9.32 6.41
CA GLU A 13 -18.27 8.68 6.61
C GLU A 13 -18.43 7.18 6.41
N VAL A 14 -17.78 6.64 5.39
CA VAL A 14 -17.83 5.21 5.07
C VAL A 14 -16.50 4.60 5.45
N VAL A 15 -16.51 3.67 6.40
CA VAL A 15 -15.32 2.93 6.84
C VAL A 15 -15.52 1.44 6.57
N ALA A 16 -14.62 0.86 5.78
CA ALA A 16 -14.56 -0.57 5.55
C ALA A 16 -13.41 -1.17 6.36
N VAL A 17 -13.69 -2.20 7.18
CA VAL A 17 -12.68 -2.96 7.90
C VAL A 17 -12.51 -4.30 7.21
N ILE A 18 -11.28 -4.62 6.79
CA ILE A 18 -10.97 -5.85 6.05
C ILE A 18 -9.80 -6.57 6.72
N GLY A 19 -9.84 -7.89 6.79
CA GLY A 19 -8.72 -8.70 7.26
C GLY A 19 -7.73 -9.04 6.15
N ASP A 20 -6.47 -9.32 6.50
CA ASP A 20 -5.45 -9.80 5.56
C ASP A 20 -5.84 -11.09 4.84
N GLY A 21 -6.53 -12.01 5.53
CA GLY A 21 -7.12 -13.21 4.93
C GLY A 21 -8.27 -12.94 3.96
N ALA A 22 -9.02 -11.85 4.15
CA ALA A 22 -10.09 -11.46 3.23
C ALA A 22 -9.54 -10.77 1.97
N MET A 23 -8.38 -10.11 2.06
CA MET A 23 -7.70 -9.51 0.90
C MET A 23 -7.23 -10.55 -0.12
N THR A 24 -7.08 -11.83 0.25
CA THR A 24 -6.74 -12.88 -0.72
C THR A 24 -7.89 -13.21 -1.67
N ALA A 25 -9.12 -12.79 -1.35
CA ALA A 25 -10.25 -12.95 -2.26
C ALA A 25 -10.15 -11.97 -3.43
N GLY A 26 -10.28 -12.46 -4.67
CA GLY A 26 -10.18 -11.64 -5.88
C GLY A 26 -11.13 -10.43 -5.86
N MET A 27 -12.36 -10.61 -5.36
CA MET A 27 -13.34 -9.52 -5.24
C MET A 27 -12.87 -8.36 -4.35
N ALA A 28 -12.11 -8.65 -3.28
CA ALA A 28 -11.59 -7.60 -2.42
C ALA A 28 -10.54 -6.75 -3.15
N PHE A 29 -9.66 -7.41 -3.91
CA PHE A 29 -8.65 -6.73 -4.73
C PHE A 29 -9.28 -5.91 -5.86
N GLU A 30 -10.25 -6.49 -6.59
CA GLU A 30 -10.99 -5.80 -7.65
C GLU A 30 -11.78 -4.61 -7.10
N ALA A 31 -12.45 -4.77 -5.96
CA ALA A 31 -13.18 -3.69 -5.31
C ALA A 31 -12.25 -2.54 -4.90
N LEU A 32 -11.06 -2.83 -4.34
CA LEU A 32 -10.08 -1.80 -4.00
C LEU A 32 -9.52 -1.10 -5.24
N SER A 33 -9.24 -1.84 -6.31
CA SER A 33 -8.78 -1.27 -7.58
C SER A 33 -9.84 -0.35 -8.19
N HIS A 34 -11.10 -0.80 -8.21
CA HIS A 34 -12.22 0.02 -8.67
C HIS A 34 -12.40 1.24 -7.76
N ALA A 35 -12.29 1.07 -6.45
CA ALA A 35 -12.45 2.14 -5.51
C ALA A 35 -11.32 3.20 -5.61
N GLY A 36 -10.10 2.82 -6.01
CA GLY A 36 -9.03 3.76 -6.35
C GLY A 36 -9.21 4.48 -7.68
N SER A 37 -10.08 3.96 -8.57
CA SER A 37 -10.40 4.60 -9.85
C SER A 37 -11.56 5.60 -9.76
N ILE A 38 -12.28 5.63 -8.65
CA ILE A 38 -13.41 6.52 -8.41
C ILE A 38 -13.06 7.51 -7.29
N ASP A 39 -13.45 8.77 -7.47
CA ASP A 39 -13.24 9.82 -6.47
C ASP A 39 -14.38 9.80 -5.44
N GLU A 40 -14.32 8.84 -4.52
CA GLU A 40 -15.33 8.65 -3.47
C GLU A 40 -14.70 8.75 -2.07
N ASN A 41 -15.42 9.36 -1.14
CA ASN A 41 -14.95 9.50 0.24
C ASN A 41 -15.24 8.22 1.05
N PHE A 42 -14.23 7.36 1.19
CA PHE A 42 -14.29 6.21 2.10
C PHE A 42 -12.89 5.83 2.61
N THR A 43 -12.85 5.24 3.81
CA THR A 43 -11.63 4.81 4.47
C THR A 43 -11.60 3.28 4.55
N VAL A 44 -10.45 2.68 4.28
CA VAL A 44 -10.23 1.24 4.47
C VAL A 44 -9.25 1.04 5.61
N VAL A 45 -9.65 0.22 6.59
CA VAL A 45 -8.80 -0.24 7.68
C VAL A 45 -8.45 -1.70 7.42
N LEU A 46 -7.16 -1.97 7.20
CA LEU A 46 -6.64 -3.33 7.08
C LEU A 46 -6.24 -3.85 8.46
N ASN A 47 -6.90 -4.91 8.89
CA ASN A 47 -6.54 -5.68 10.08
C ASN A 47 -5.63 -6.84 9.67
N ASP A 48 -4.32 -6.62 9.76
CA ASP A 48 -3.30 -7.61 9.43
C ASP A 48 -2.80 -8.32 10.70
N ASN A 49 -3.40 -9.48 10.98
CA ASN A 49 -2.98 -10.35 12.08
C ASN A 49 -2.29 -11.64 11.58
N GLN A 50 -1.92 -11.71 10.29
CA GLN A 50 -1.33 -12.89 9.64
C GLN A 50 -2.18 -14.18 9.74
N MET A 51 -3.47 -14.03 10.02
CA MET A 51 -4.39 -15.12 10.35
C MET A 51 -5.73 -14.90 9.64
N SER A 52 -6.19 -15.94 8.93
CA SER A 52 -7.58 -16.02 8.47
C SER A 52 -8.37 -16.90 9.47
N ILE A 53 -8.59 -18.18 9.16
CA ILE A 53 -9.02 -19.22 10.12
C ILE A 53 -7.82 -20.05 10.63
N SER A 54 -6.77 -20.15 9.80
CA SER A 54 -5.44 -20.65 10.12
C SER A 54 -4.41 -19.70 9.50
N ASN A 55 -3.10 -19.94 9.70
CA ASN A 55 -2.04 -19.10 9.13
C ASN A 55 -2.29 -18.79 7.65
N ASN A 56 -2.23 -17.51 7.28
CA ASN A 56 -2.45 -17.11 5.90
C ASN A 56 -1.42 -17.76 4.98
N VAL A 57 -1.90 -18.55 4.01
CA VAL A 57 -1.12 -19.15 2.93
C VAL A 57 -1.47 -18.46 1.60
N GLY A 58 -0.48 -17.85 0.93
CA GLY A 58 -0.72 -17.17 -0.35
C GLY A 58 0.28 -16.05 -0.69
N GLY A 59 0.37 -15.69 -1.97
CA GLY A 59 1.38 -14.76 -2.51
C GLY A 59 1.24 -13.30 -2.05
N MET A 60 0.06 -12.89 -1.59
CA MET A 60 -0.19 -11.52 -1.09
C MET A 60 0.52 -11.25 0.24
N LYS A 61 0.69 -12.28 1.09
CA LYS A 61 1.54 -12.23 2.28
C LYS A 61 2.98 -11.86 1.92
N ASN A 62 3.52 -12.45 0.86
CA ASN A 62 4.89 -12.15 0.41
C ASN A 62 4.99 -10.73 -0.17
N TYR A 63 3.93 -10.20 -0.78
CA TYR A 63 3.89 -8.84 -1.30
C TYR A 63 3.82 -7.81 -0.16
N LEU A 64 2.92 -7.99 0.81
CA LEU A 64 2.83 -7.15 2.00
C LEU A 64 4.10 -7.25 2.86
N ALA A 65 4.66 -8.45 3.05
CA ALA A 65 5.94 -8.64 3.73
C ALA A 65 7.09 -7.94 3.01
N LYS A 66 7.11 -7.91 1.66
CA LYS A 66 8.11 -7.15 0.88
C LYS A 66 7.95 -5.64 1.04
N ILE A 67 6.72 -5.13 1.11
CA ILE A 67 6.46 -3.70 1.34
C ILE A 67 6.90 -3.32 2.75
N SER A 68 6.51 -4.10 3.76
CA SER A 68 6.88 -3.87 5.16
C SER A 68 8.38 -4.06 5.42
N ALA A 69 9.04 -4.97 4.68
CA ALA A 69 10.49 -5.17 4.73
C ALA A 69 11.27 -4.23 3.79
N SER A 70 10.58 -3.38 3.02
CA SER A 70 11.25 -2.44 2.14
C SER A 70 12.06 -1.45 2.98
N ARG A 71 13.31 -1.22 2.58
CA ARG A 71 14.24 -0.31 3.28
C ARG A 71 13.66 1.11 3.41
N LEU A 72 12.81 1.50 2.47
CA LEU A 72 12.06 2.75 2.50
C LEU A 72 11.13 2.85 3.72
N TYR A 73 10.29 1.83 3.94
CA TYR A 73 9.33 1.84 5.04
C TYR A 73 10.03 1.84 6.41
N ASN A 74 11.13 1.09 6.55
CA ASN A 74 11.93 1.13 7.77
C ASN A 74 12.61 2.48 8.01
N GLN A 75 13.15 3.14 6.97
CA GLN A 75 13.72 4.49 7.09
C GLN A 75 12.66 5.55 7.45
N PHE A 76 11.43 5.42 6.93
CA PHE A 76 10.32 6.31 7.31
C PHE A 76 9.81 6.05 8.73
N ARG A 77 9.75 4.79 9.16
CA ARG A 77 9.28 4.40 10.50
C ARG A 77 10.27 4.81 11.60
N GLU A 78 11.57 4.77 11.32
CA GLU A 78 12.62 5.15 12.28
C GLU A 78 12.81 6.68 12.39
N GLY A 79 12.13 7.47 11.56
CA GLY A 79 11.97 8.91 11.76
C GLY A 79 13.22 9.75 11.46
N GLU A 80 14.27 9.16 10.87
CA GLU A 80 15.58 9.83 10.78
C GLU A 80 15.80 10.63 9.49
N LYS A 81 15.03 10.41 8.42
CA LYS A 81 15.26 11.10 7.13
C LYS A 81 13.97 11.60 6.47
N PRO A 82 13.86 12.91 6.19
CA PRO A 82 12.82 13.46 5.32
C PRO A 82 12.77 12.75 3.97
N PHE A 83 11.57 12.53 3.43
CA PHE A 83 11.33 11.93 2.10
C PHE A 83 12.13 12.59 0.98
N LEU A 84 12.44 13.88 1.10
CA LEU A 84 13.28 14.63 0.16
C LEU A 84 14.70 14.08 0.06
N ASP A 85 15.32 13.70 1.17
CA ASP A 85 16.73 13.26 1.20
C ASP A 85 16.89 11.93 0.46
N LEU A 86 15.93 11.04 0.65
CA LEU A 86 15.83 9.77 -0.07
C LEU A 86 15.62 9.97 -1.57
N PHE A 87 14.74 10.90 -1.95
CA PHE A 87 14.50 11.22 -3.36
C PHE A 87 15.75 11.81 -4.02
N GLN A 88 16.49 12.67 -3.31
CA GLN A 88 17.76 13.20 -3.78
C GLN A 88 18.84 12.10 -3.91
N GLU A 89 18.91 11.18 -2.95
CA GLU A 89 19.88 10.07 -2.98
C GLU A 89 19.60 9.10 -4.13
N LEU A 90 18.32 8.82 -4.43
CA LEU A 90 17.91 8.04 -5.61
C LEU A 90 18.23 8.76 -6.92
N GLN A 91 18.01 10.08 -6.99
CA GLN A 91 18.34 10.88 -8.18
C GLN A 91 19.86 10.92 -8.41
N ASN A 92 20.65 11.11 -7.35
CA ASN A 92 22.12 11.17 -7.39
C ASN A 92 22.79 9.80 -7.60
N GLY A 93 22.15 8.70 -7.20
CA GLY A 93 22.63 7.34 -7.42
C GLY A 93 22.61 6.89 -8.89
N SER A 94 21.79 7.55 -9.73
CA SER A 94 21.65 7.26 -11.16
C SER A 94 22.83 7.74 -12.01
N GLU A 95 23.61 8.72 -11.54
CA GLU A 95 24.73 9.29 -12.30
C GLU A 95 26.05 8.51 -12.15
N LYS A 96 26.24 7.74 -11.08
CA LYS A 96 27.54 7.09 -10.78
C LYS A 96 27.81 5.77 -11.51
N GLN A 97 26.94 5.30 -12.41
CA GLN A 97 27.14 4.04 -13.16
C GLN A 97 27.58 4.19 -14.63
N LYS A 98 27.86 5.41 -15.11
CA LYS A 98 28.52 5.58 -16.42
C LYS A 98 29.95 6.05 -16.20
N PHE A 99 30.91 5.27 -16.71
CA PHE A 99 32.38 5.43 -16.70
C PHE A 99 33.15 4.76 -15.56
N THR A 100 33.50 3.50 -15.78
CA THR A 100 34.92 3.07 -15.70
C THR A 100 35.26 2.33 -17.01
N PRO A 101 36.30 2.74 -17.76
CA PRO A 101 36.77 1.99 -18.92
C PRO A 101 37.36 0.67 -18.45
N LYS A 102 37.02 -0.43 -19.13
CA LYS A 102 37.76 -1.69 -19.00
C LYS A 102 39.13 -1.48 -19.63
N GLU A 103 40.18 -1.61 -18.83
CA GLU A 103 41.49 -2.11 -19.27
C GLU A 103 41.63 -3.56 -18.80
#